data_AF-A0A357BS21-F1
#
_entry.id   AF-A0A357BS21-F1
#
_cell.length_a   1.000
_cell.length_b   1.000
_cell.length_c   1.000
_cell.angle_alpha   90.00
_cell.angle_beta   90.00
_cell.angle_gamma   90.00
#
_symmetry.space_group_name_H-M   'P 1'
#
loop_
_entity.id
_entity.type
_entity.pdbx_description
1 polymer ?
#
loop_
_entity_poly.entity_id
_entity_poly.type
_entity_poly.pdbx_seq_one_letter_code
_entity_poly.pdbx_strand_id
1 'polypeptide(L)'
;MVYIVLKSHAWSVNRVFPAHSTIARKSSLSISTVKRALKSLIEAGLIRVMSNKSKGASNIYYLCDPTTTEMDLRVAQCDLPGRSEKTTGSPQRATNITNKITKTTTTTEEDVVYLKELEDLMNDSPFCGVDITTYLEKTEPSDLLDRIDKLIFTYQQSNKHINKPAAVLAAALRNGVTTPDGYIPFAERRDNEKVLSRKRLEAKKKAKELAEKERAEITEAERRYKTLSDIERESLRARAKQLIPVELRNFKYAVQAKVFELIIEPNQ
;
A
#
# COMPACT_ATOMS: atom_id res chain seq x y z
N MET A 1 -3.88 -30.90 -1.44
CA MET A 1 -3.67 -29.97 -0.30
C MET A 1 -3.64 -28.50 -0.71
N VAL A 2 -2.70 -28.03 -1.55
CA VAL A 2 -2.63 -26.59 -1.95
C VAL A 2 -3.94 -26.06 -2.55
N TYR A 3 -4.58 -26.82 -3.44
CA TYR A 3 -5.87 -26.43 -4.04
C TYR A 3 -6.99 -26.24 -2.99
N ILE A 4 -7.03 -27.08 -1.96
CA ILE A 4 -8.02 -26.96 -0.87
C ILE A 4 -7.80 -25.65 -0.10
N VAL A 5 -6.55 -25.30 0.19
CA VAL A 5 -6.21 -24.02 0.84
C VAL A 5 -6.64 -22.85 -0.04
N LEU A 6 -6.39 -22.90 -1.36
CA LEU A 6 -6.88 -21.86 -2.27
C LEU A 6 -8.42 -21.78 -2.26
N LYS A 7 -9.12 -22.91 -2.35
CA LYS A 7 -10.59 -22.98 -2.31
C LYS A 7 -11.18 -22.42 -1.01
N SER A 8 -10.53 -22.67 0.14
CA SER A 8 -10.95 -22.10 1.42
C SER A 8 -10.78 -20.58 1.54
N HIS A 9 -9.96 -19.97 0.67
CA HIS A 9 -9.77 -18.51 0.59
C HIS A 9 -10.55 -17.89 -0.58
N ALA A 10 -11.36 -18.67 -1.30
CA ALA A 10 -12.19 -18.21 -2.41
C ALA A 10 -13.26 -17.23 -1.92
N TRP A 11 -13.25 -16.01 -2.47
CA TRP A 11 -14.38 -15.11 -2.41
C TRP A 11 -15.44 -15.52 -3.44
N SER A 12 -16.61 -14.89 -3.44
CA SER A 12 -17.76 -15.11 -4.34
C SER A 12 -17.50 -15.13 -5.86
N VAL A 13 -16.28 -14.86 -6.34
CA VAL A 13 -15.92 -14.83 -7.78
C VAL A 13 -14.75 -15.77 -8.11
N ASN A 14 -14.55 -16.86 -7.35
CA ASN A 14 -13.46 -17.83 -7.56
C ASN A 14 -12.05 -17.19 -7.58
N ARG A 15 -11.91 -15.97 -7.06
CA ARG A 15 -10.68 -15.18 -7.06
C ARG A 15 -10.05 -15.21 -5.68
N VAL A 16 -8.75 -15.50 -5.64
CA VAL A 16 -7.98 -15.60 -4.40
C VAL A 16 -6.64 -14.91 -4.53
N PHE A 17 -6.18 -14.29 -3.44
CA PHE A 17 -4.92 -13.55 -3.36
C PHE A 17 -4.04 -13.91 -2.15
N PRO A 18 -3.98 -15.18 -1.68
CA PRO A 18 -3.09 -15.52 -0.59
C PRO A 18 -1.62 -15.46 -1.05
N ALA A 19 -0.75 -14.87 -0.23
CA ALA A 19 0.69 -14.94 -0.45
C ALA A 19 1.19 -16.39 -0.37
N HIS A 20 2.28 -16.72 -1.08
CA HIS A 20 2.88 -18.06 -1.03
C HIS A 20 3.22 -18.52 0.40
N SER A 21 3.64 -17.59 1.27
CA SER A 21 3.90 -17.85 2.69
C SER A 21 2.63 -18.23 3.45
N THR A 22 1.50 -17.61 3.15
CA THR A 22 0.19 -17.96 3.73
C THR A 22 -0.25 -19.36 3.31
N ILE A 23 -0.09 -19.70 2.03
CA ILE A 23 -0.41 -21.03 1.50
C ILE A 23 0.48 -22.08 2.16
N ALA A 24 1.80 -21.82 2.25
CA ALA A 24 2.77 -22.70 2.89
C ALA A 24 2.40 -22.99 4.35
N ARG A 25 2.14 -21.94 5.13
CA ARG A 25 1.73 -22.04 6.54
C ARG A 25 0.43 -22.84 6.72
N LYS A 26 -0.59 -22.59 5.89
CA LYS A 26 -1.90 -23.27 5.98
C LYS A 26 -1.88 -24.72 5.48
N SER A 27 -0.96 -25.06 4.58
CA SER A 27 -0.81 -26.42 4.04
C SER A 27 0.26 -27.25 4.74
N SER A 28 1.00 -26.66 5.70
CA SER A 28 2.18 -27.27 6.34
C SER A 28 3.23 -27.73 5.32
N LEU A 29 3.38 -26.99 4.22
CA LEU A 29 4.36 -27.26 3.16
C LEU A 29 5.41 -26.15 3.10
N SER A 30 6.60 -26.47 2.60
CA SER A 30 7.62 -25.45 2.30
C SER A 30 7.17 -24.56 1.13
N ILE A 31 7.67 -23.32 1.09
CA ILE A 31 7.37 -22.37 0.00
C ILE A 31 7.79 -22.94 -1.38
N SER A 32 8.88 -23.69 -1.44
CA SER A 32 9.35 -24.33 -2.67
C SER A 32 8.38 -25.42 -3.15
N THR A 33 7.85 -26.25 -2.25
CA THR A 33 6.82 -27.25 -2.56
C THR A 33 5.51 -26.59 -3.00
N VAL A 34 5.10 -25.50 -2.34
CA VAL A 34 3.93 -24.72 -2.77
C VAL A 34 4.09 -24.19 -4.19
N LYS A 35 5.25 -23.62 -4.54
CA LYS A 35 5.51 -23.13 -5.91
C LYS A 35 5.43 -24.26 -6.95
N ARG A 36 5.99 -25.44 -6.65
CA ARG A 36 5.89 -26.61 -7.54
C ARG A 36 4.44 -27.07 -7.71
N ALA A 37 3.69 -27.18 -6.60
CA ALA A 37 2.29 -27.58 -6.63
C ALA A 37 1.41 -26.57 -7.39
N LEU A 38 1.63 -25.26 -7.21
CA LEU A 38 0.94 -24.22 -7.98
C LEU A 38 1.23 -24.36 -9.48
N LYS A 39 2.48 -24.65 -9.87
CA LYS A 39 2.84 -24.90 -11.28
C LYS A 39 2.05 -26.09 -11.84
N SER A 40 2.00 -27.20 -11.12
CA SER A 40 1.24 -28.39 -11.55
C SER A 40 -0.27 -28.13 -11.64
N LEU A 41 -0.83 -27.31 -10.74
CA LEU A 41 -2.25 -26.91 -10.81
C LEU A 41 -2.56 -26.00 -12.01
N ILE A 42 -1.61 -25.15 -12.41
CA ILE A 42 -1.72 -24.31 -13.61
C ILE A 42 -1.64 -25.19 -14.87
N GLU A 43 -0.68 -26.11 -14.93
CA GLU A 43 -0.52 -27.07 -16.02
C GLU A 43 -1.76 -27.95 -16.19
N ALA A 44 -2.41 -28.32 -15.08
CA ALA A 44 -3.66 -29.09 -15.08
C ALA A 44 -4.91 -28.24 -15.41
N GLY A 45 -4.78 -26.93 -15.64
CA GLY A 45 -5.91 -26.04 -15.92
C GLY A 45 -6.87 -25.84 -14.74
N LEU A 46 -6.47 -26.21 -13.52
CA LEU A 46 -7.30 -26.08 -12.31
C LEU A 46 -7.24 -24.68 -11.70
N ILE A 47 -6.15 -23.94 -11.96
CA ILE A 47 -6.01 -22.55 -11.53
C ILE A 47 -5.36 -21.70 -12.63
N ARG A 48 -5.76 -20.43 -12.73
CA ARG A 48 -5.13 -19.42 -13.59
C ARG A 48 -4.45 -18.35 -12.73
N VAL A 49 -3.24 -17.93 -13.10
CA VAL A 49 -2.50 -16.89 -12.36
C VAL A 49 -2.41 -15.61 -13.18
N MET A 50 -2.86 -14.50 -12.60
CA MET A 50 -2.63 -13.17 -13.14
C MET A 50 -1.52 -12.48 -12.34
N SER A 51 -0.38 -12.27 -13.00
CA SER A 51 0.71 -11.47 -12.44
C SER A 51 0.34 -10.00 -12.52
N ASN A 52 0.21 -9.34 -11.37
CA ASN A 52 0.04 -7.89 -11.33
C ASN A 52 1.41 -7.21 -11.44
N LYS A 53 1.94 -7.11 -12.67
CA LYS A 53 3.26 -6.51 -12.96
C LYS A 53 3.36 -5.04 -12.53
N SER A 54 2.24 -4.35 -12.30
CA SER A 54 2.22 -2.89 -12.14
C SER A 54 2.63 -2.36 -10.75
N LYS A 55 2.56 -3.16 -9.68
CA LYS A 55 2.70 -2.62 -8.30
C LYS A 55 3.38 -3.53 -7.27
N GLY A 56 4.11 -4.57 -7.69
CA GLY A 56 4.71 -5.52 -6.73
C GLY A 56 3.66 -6.22 -5.85
N ALA A 57 2.42 -6.27 -6.32
CA ALA A 57 1.31 -6.86 -5.61
C ALA A 57 1.35 -8.40 -5.71
N SER A 58 0.80 -9.06 -4.69
CA SER A 58 0.67 -10.53 -4.64
C SER A 58 -0.01 -11.07 -5.91
N ASN A 59 0.39 -12.27 -6.32
CA ASN A 59 -0.25 -12.99 -7.42
C ASN A 59 -1.75 -13.18 -7.13
N ILE A 60 -2.58 -12.99 -8.15
CA ILE A 60 -4.01 -13.28 -8.10
C ILE A 60 -4.22 -14.64 -8.76
N TYR A 61 -4.86 -15.56 -8.07
CA TYR A 61 -5.23 -16.87 -8.59
C TYR A 61 -6.75 -16.91 -8.84
N TYR A 62 -7.14 -17.53 -9.95
CA TYR A 62 -8.53 -17.83 -10.29
C TYR A 62 -8.70 -19.35 -10.26
N LEU A 63 -9.70 -19.84 -9.54
CA LEU A 63 -10.05 -21.26 -9.53
C LEU A 63 -10.88 -21.56 -10.77
N CYS A 64 -10.44 -22.54 -11.55
CA CYS A 64 -11.15 -23.01 -12.74
C CYS A 64 -11.92 -24.28 -12.38
N ASP A 65 -13.18 -24.36 -12.82
CA ASP A 65 -13.98 -25.57 -12.65
C ASP A 65 -13.60 -26.59 -13.72
N PRO A 66 -13.33 -27.86 -13.34
CA PRO A 66 -12.86 -28.88 -14.27
C PRO A 66 -13.92 -29.27 -15.31
N THR A 67 -15.19 -28.93 -15.07
CA THR A 67 -16.34 -29.22 -15.96
C THR A 67 -16.44 -28.29 -17.15
N THR A 68 -15.68 -27.19 -17.18
CA THR A 68 -15.75 -26.18 -18.24
C THR A 68 -14.71 -26.44 -19.33
N THR A 69 -14.57 -27.70 -19.75
CA THR A 69 -13.37 -28.24 -20.41
C THR A 69 -13.17 -27.79 -21.87
N GLU A 70 -14.09 -27.04 -22.49
CA GLU A 70 -13.99 -26.79 -23.95
C GLU A 70 -13.81 -25.34 -24.41
N MET A 71 -13.99 -24.30 -23.58
CA MET A 71 -14.12 -22.94 -24.13
C MET A 71 -12.93 -21.98 -24.00
N ASP A 72 -11.80 -22.30 -23.35
CA ASP A 72 -10.80 -21.24 -23.07
C ASP A 72 -9.31 -21.62 -23.17
N LEU A 73 -8.98 -22.71 -23.88
CA LEU A 73 -7.58 -23.13 -24.07
C LEU A 73 -6.77 -22.23 -25.03
N ARG A 74 -7.40 -21.29 -25.74
CA ARG A 74 -6.70 -20.40 -26.70
C ARG A 74 -6.02 -19.18 -26.06
N VAL A 75 -6.17 -18.94 -24.75
CA VAL A 75 -5.59 -17.78 -24.04
C VAL A 75 -4.48 -18.18 -23.05
N ALA A 76 -4.06 -19.45 -23.02
CA ALA A 76 -3.05 -19.95 -22.09
C ALA A 76 -1.58 -19.61 -22.46
N GLN A 77 -1.34 -18.86 -23.55
CA GLN A 77 -0.01 -18.34 -23.91
C GLN A 77 0.28 -16.96 -23.29
N CYS A 78 -0.10 -16.73 -22.03
CA CYS A 78 0.40 -15.56 -21.31
C CYS A 78 1.79 -15.87 -20.74
N ASP A 79 2.81 -15.22 -21.31
CA ASP A 79 4.23 -15.27 -20.98
C ASP A 79 4.55 -15.61 -19.52
N LEU A 80 5.00 -16.84 -19.30
CA LEU A 80 5.71 -17.22 -18.09
C LEU A 80 6.97 -16.35 -17.98
N PRO A 81 7.28 -15.76 -16.81
CA PRO A 81 8.50 -15.00 -16.65
C PRO A 81 9.71 -15.91 -16.90
N GLY A 82 10.47 -15.56 -17.95
CA GLY A 82 11.70 -16.23 -18.33
C GLY A 82 12.65 -16.37 -17.14
N ARG A 83 13.20 -17.57 -17.03
CA ARG A 83 14.20 -18.01 -16.05
C ARG A 83 15.47 -17.14 -16.20
N SER A 84 15.55 -16.06 -15.43
CA SER A 84 16.80 -15.30 -15.28
C SER A 84 17.82 -16.15 -14.53
N GLU A 85 18.89 -16.48 -15.24
CA GLU A 85 20.06 -17.16 -14.69
C GLU A 85 20.82 -16.27 -13.70
N LYS A 86 21.55 -16.96 -12.85
CA LYS A 86 22.19 -16.53 -11.61
C LYS A 86 23.10 -15.33 -11.80
N THR A 87 22.89 -14.28 -11.00
CA THR A 87 23.95 -13.38 -10.56
C THR A 87 23.98 -13.34 -9.04
N THR A 88 25.06 -13.89 -8.52
CA THR A 88 25.51 -13.81 -7.13
C THR A 88 25.91 -12.38 -6.81
N GLY A 89 25.26 -11.76 -5.83
CA GLY A 89 25.61 -10.40 -5.39
C GLY A 89 24.58 -9.83 -4.42
N SER A 90 24.66 -10.23 -3.15
CA SER A 90 23.93 -9.60 -2.05
C SER A 90 24.31 -8.12 -1.93
N PRO A 91 23.35 -7.24 -1.62
CA PRO A 91 23.50 -6.45 -0.40
C PRO A 91 22.23 -6.47 0.45
N GLN A 92 22.46 -6.53 1.77
CA GLN A 92 21.45 -6.42 2.82
C GLN A 92 20.61 -5.15 2.62
N ARG A 93 19.30 -5.32 2.47
CA ARG A 93 18.33 -4.23 2.45
C ARG A 93 17.67 -4.14 3.81
N ALA A 94 17.99 -3.06 4.53
CA ALA A 94 17.33 -2.69 5.78
C ALA A 94 15.81 -2.65 5.60
N THR A 95 15.09 -3.44 6.39
CA THR A 95 13.63 -3.42 6.49
C THR A 95 13.22 -2.27 7.38
N ASN A 96 12.79 -1.15 6.78
CA ASN A 96 11.98 -0.16 7.49
C ASN A 96 10.61 -0.77 7.73
N ILE A 97 10.41 -1.26 8.95
CA ILE A 97 9.14 -1.65 9.53
C ILE A 97 8.34 -0.36 9.70
N THR A 98 7.41 -0.10 8.80
CA THR A 98 6.44 0.98 8.98
C THR A 98 5.47 0.55 10.07
N ASN A 99 5.61 1.17 11.23
CA ASN A 99 4.74 1.00 12.38
C ASN A 99 3.27 1.10 11.96
N LYS A 100 2.51 0.03 12.22
CA LYS A 100 1.05 0.11 12.33
C LYS A 100 0.75 1.11 13.43
N ILE A 101 0.30 2.28 13.05
CA ILE A 101 -0.31 3.24 13.97
C ILE A 101 -1.64 2.60 14.42
N THR A 102 -1.61 1.89 15.54
CA THR A 102 -2.80 1.70 16.39
C THR A 102 -3.13 3.06 16.98
N LYS A 103 -4.03 3.79 16.29
CA LYS A 103 -4.75 4.91 16.90
C LYS A 103 -5.82 4.30 17.82
N THR A 104 -5.50 4.20 19.10
CA THR A 104 -6.50 4.27 20.16
C THR A 104 -6.98 5.71 20.21
N THR A 105 -8.13 5.99 19.59
CA THR A 105 -8.84 7.25 19.74
C THR A 105 -9.99 7.03 20.71
N THR A 106 -9.95 7.79 21.79
CA THR A 106 -10.99 7.90 22.82
C THR A 106 -12.27 8.37 22.16
N THR A 107 -13.33 7.56 22.27
CA THR A 107 -14.69 7.93 21.89
C THR A 107 -15.21 8.91 22.94
N THR A 108 -15.67 10.09 22.52
CA THR A 108 -16.44 10.99 23.38
C THR A 108 -17.87 10.47 23.51
N GLU A 109 -18.53 10.75 24.63
CA GLU A 109 -19.87 10.24 24.92
C GLU A 109 -20.91 10.74 23.89
N GLU A 110 -20.69 11.90 23.28
CA GLU A 110 -21.56 12.50 22.26
C GLU A 110 -21.64 11.68 20.96
N ASP A 111 -20.54 11.07 20.51
CA ASP A 111 -20.50 10.20 19.31
C ASP A 111 -21.19 8.84 19.54
N VAL A 112 -21.29 8.41 20.80
CA VAL A 112 -21.99 7.18 21.18
C VAL A 112 -23.50 7.40 21.22
N VAL A 113 -23.94 8.58 21.66
CA VAL A 113 -25.36 8.96 21.72
C VAL A 113 -25.96 9.02 20.31
N TYR A 114 -25.26 9.64 19.34
CA TYR A 114 -25.77 9.84 17.98
C TYR A 114 -26.05 8.53 17.22
N LEU A 115 -25.18 7.53 17.39
CA LEU A 115 -25.31 6.24 16.72
C LEU A 115 -26.32 5.32 17.42
N LYS A 116 -26.51 5.51 18.73
CA LYS A 116 -27.47 4.74 19.51
C LYS A 116 -28.91 5.19 19.25
N GLU A 117 -29.14 6.50 19.08
CA GLU A 117 -30.45 7.03 18.66
C GLU A 117 -30.83 6.53 17.25
N LEU A 118 -29.87 6.44 16.33
CA LEU A 118 -30.09 5.85 15.00
C LEU A 118 -30.37 4.34 15.07
N GLU A 119 -29.67 3.60 15.95
CA GLU A 119 -29.85 2.17 16.14
C GLU A 119 -31.20 1.84 16.80
N ASP A 120 -31.63 2.65 17.78
CA ASP A 120 -32.93 2.53 18.45
C ASP A 120 -34.08 2.89 17.49
N LEU A 121 -33.93 3.92 16.64
CA LEU A 121 -34.88 4.25 15.57
C LEU A 121 -34.98 3.14 14.49
N MET A 122 -33.95 2.29 14.37
CA MET A 122 -33.87 1.19 13.40
C MET A 122 -34.37 -0.15 13.93
N ASN A 123 -34.47 -0.33 15.25
CA ASN A 123 -34.98 -1.55 15.85
C ASN A 123 -36.51 -1.56 15.96
N ASP A 124 -37.16 -0.39 15.96
CA ASP A 124 -38.62 -0.25 15.99
C ASP A 124 -39.27 0.08 14.63
N SER A 125 -38.49 0.21 13.54
CA SER A 125 -39.02 0.70 12.26
C SER A 125 -39.55 -0.43 11.35
N PRO A 126 -40.86 -0.43 10.99
CA PRO A 126 -41.42 -1.29 9.96
C PRO A 126 -40.97 -0.78 8.58
N PHE A 127 -39.75 -1.14 8.17
CA PHE A 127 -39.19 -0.78 6.86
C PHE A 127 -39.78 -1.57 5.67
N CYS A 128 -41.06 -1.93 5.74
CA CYS A 128 -41.85 -2.43 4.61
C CYS A 128 -42.93 -1.39 4.27
N GLY A 129 -42.63 -0.41 3.41
CA GLY A 129 -43.68 0.46 2.85
C GLY A 129 -43.28 1.91 2.58
N VAL A 130 -42.06 2.33 2.93
CA VAL A 130 -41.59 3.68 2.62
C VAL A 130 -41.04 3.68 1.21
N ASP A 131 -41.77 4.31 0.30
CA ASP A 131 -41.33 4.50 -1.06
C ASP A 131 -40.20 5.54 -1.13
N ILE A 132 -38.95 5.06 -1.14
CA ILE A 132 -37.75 5.90 -1.29
C ILE A 132 -37.81 6.71 -2.59
N THR A 133 -38.52 6.22 -3.62
CA THR A 133 -38.61 6.92 -4.91
C THR A 133 -39.32 8.26 -4.78
N THR A 134 -40.41 8.34 -4.02
CA THR A 134 -41.12 9.60 -3.75
C THR A 134 -40.23 10.63 -3.03
N TYR A 135 -39.27 10.18 -2.22
CA TYR A 135 -38.31 11.07 -1.56
C TYR A 135 -37.23 11.54 -2.53
N LEU A 136 -36.72 10.63 -3.37
CA LEU A 136 -35.71 10.95 -4.40
C LEU A 136 -36.26 11.93 -5.44
N GLU A 137 -37.54 11.85 -5.79
CA GLU A 137 -38.20 12.78 -6.72
C GLU A 137 -38.34 14.20 -6.16
N LYS A 138 -38.41 14.35 -4.83
CA LYS A 138 -38.61 15.65 -4.15
C LYS A 138 -37.32 16.30 -3.68
N THR A 139 -36.20 15.58 -3.73
CA THR A 139 -34.94 16.04 -3.14
C THR A 139 -33.97 16.42 -4.25
N GLU A 140 -33.41 17.62 -4.17
CA GLU A 140 -32.36 18.05 -5.10
C GLU A 140 -31.16 17.09 -5.03
N PRO A 141 -30.59 16.68 -6.18
CA PRO A 141 -29.46 15.76 -6.22
C PRO A 141 -28.25 16.21 -5.39
N SER A 142 -28.02 17.53 -5.28
CA SER A 142 -26.94 18.09 -4.46
C SER A 142 -27.11 17.77 -2.97
N ASP A 143 -28.33 17.89 -2.46
CA ASP A 143 -28.64 17.69 -1.05
C ASP A 143 -28.57 16.21 -0.70
N LEU A 144 -29.00 15.35 -1.63
CA LEU A 144 -28.86 13.90 -1.52
C LEU A 144 -27.38 13.51 -1.37
N LEU A 145 -26.51 14.06 -2.22
CA LEU A 145 -25.08 13.77 -2.21
C LEU A 145 -24.40 14.29 -0.94
N ASP A 146 -24.77 15.48 -0.44
CA ASP A 146 -24.23 16.01 0.82
C ASP A 146 -24.63 15.14 2.03
N ARG A 147 -25.88 14.68 2.10
CA ARG A 147 -26.35 13.77 3.17
C ARG A 147 -25.60 12.44 3.13
N ILE A 148 -25.43 11.86 1.95
CA ILE A 148 -24.65 10.62 1.77
C ILE A 148 -23.20 10.85 2.20
N ASP A 149 -22.61 12.00 1.85
CA ASP A 149 -21.22 12.30 2.19
C ASP A 149 -20.98 12.46 3.70
N LYS A 150 -21.88 13.19 4.39
CA LYS A 150 -21.87 13.31 5.85
C LYS A 150 -22.00 11.96 6.54
N LEU A 151 -22.89 11.12 6.03
CA LEU A 151 -23.10 9.77 6.55
C LEU A 151 -21.82 8.93 6.41
N ILE A 152 -21.20 8.92 5.22
CA ILE A 152 -19.93 8.22 4.97
C ILE A 152 -18.84 8.72 5.93
N PHE A 153 -18.71 10.04 6.10
CA PHE A 153 -17.71 10.62 6.98
C PHE A 153 -17.90 10.20 8.44
N THR A 154 -19.14 10.26 8.95
CA THR A 154 -19.50 9.82 10.31
C THR A 154 -19.12 8.36 10.54
N TYR A 155 -19.38 7.49 9.57
CA TYR A 155 -19.02 6.08 9.67
C TYR A 155 -17.52 5.82 9.62
N GLN A 156 -16.79 6.56 8.78
CA GLN A 156 -15.34 6.46 8.73
C GLN A 156 -14.67 6.85 10.06
N GLN A 157 -15.25 7.80 10.80
CA GLN A 157 -14.74 8.18 12.13
C GLN A 157 -15.09 7.14 13.21
N SER A 158 -16.31 6.62 13.20
CA SER A 158 -16.78 5.73 14.27
C SER A 158 -16.15 4.33 14.28
N ASN A 159 -15.56 3.87 13.17
CA ASN A 159 -15.05 2.49 12.98
C ASN A 159 -16.07 1.37 13.32
N LYS A 160 -17.37 1.69 13.43
CA LYS A 160 -18.40 0.70 13.78
C LYS A 160 -18.85 -0.07 12.53
N HIS A 161 -19.12 -1.36 12.70
CA HIS A 161 -19.71 -2.18 11.66
C HIS A 161 -21.20 -1.87 11.52
N ILE A 162 -21.68 -1.61 10.29
CA ILE A 162 -23.09 -1.31 10.03
C ILE A 162 -23.83 -2.61 9.70
N ASN A 163 -24.71 -3.06 10.59
CA ASN A 163 -25.45 -4.31 10.39
C ASN A 163 -26.59 -4.17 9.37
N LYS A 164 -27.15 -2.96 9.18
CA LYS A 164 -28.28 -2.67 8.29
C LYS A 164 -28.07 -1.36 7.50
N PRO A 165 -27.20 -1.32 6.48
CA PRO A 165 -26.82 -0.08 5.79
C PRO A 165 -27.97 0.62 5.06
N ALA A 166 -28.95 -0.14 4.54
CA ALA A 166 -30.11 0.44 3.85
C ALA A 166 -31.03 1.23 4.79
N ALA A 167 -31.24 0.74 6.03
CA ALA A 167 -32.09 1.40 7.02
C ALA A 167 -31.46 2.71 7.53
N VAL A 168 -30.15 2.67 7.80
CA VAL A 168 -29.35 3.86 8.13
C VAL A 168 -29.48 4.92 7.04
N LEU A 169 -29.27 4.53 5.77
CA LEU A 169 -29.36 5.45 4.65
C LEU A 169 -30.77 6.05 4.56
N ALA A 170 -31.81 5.24 4.65
CA ALA A 170 -33.19 5.72 4.61
C ALA A 170 -33.52 6.69 5.76
N ALA A 171 -33.01 6.43 6.97
CA ALA A 171 -33.15 7.32 8.12
C ALA A 171 -32.42 8.65 7.91
N ALA A 172 -31.18 8.60 7.43
CA ALA A 172 -30.37 9.78 7.07
C ALA A 172 -31.03 10.62 5.97
N LEU A 173 -31.61 9.97 4.96
CA LEU A 173 -32.35 10.64 3.90
C LEU A 173 -33.60 11.31 4.45
N ARG A 174 -34.40 10.62 5.26
CA ARG A 174 -35.64 11.18 5.81
C ARG A 174 -35.39 12.32 6.81
N ASN A 175 -34.57 12.06 7.83
CA ASN A 175 -34.43 12.93 8.99
C ASN A 175 -33.33 13.99 8.80
N GLY A 176 -32.54 13.87 7.73
CA GLY A 176 -31.30 14.62 7.58
C GLY A 176 -30.15 14.00 8.37
N VAL A 177 -28.95 14.51 8.11
CA VAL A 177 -27.72 14.14 8.82
C VAL A 177 -27.15 15.43 9.37
N THR A 178 -26.94 15.49 10.68
CA THR A 178 -26.21 16.60 11.29
C THR A 178 -24.79 16.61 10.77
N THR A 179 -24.22 17.80 10.61
CA THR A 179 -22.86 17.93 10.15
C THR A 179 -21.93 17.45 11.26
N PRO A 180 -21.15 16.38 11.06
CA PRO A 180 -20.24 15.88 12.08
C PRO A 180 -19.06 16.86 12.27
N ASP A 181 -18.45 16.86 13.45
CA ASP A 181 -17.34 17.74 13.75
C ASP A 181 -16.14 17.47 12.84
N GLY A 182 -15.59 18.55 12.29
CA GLY A 182 -14.50 18.49 11.32
C GLY A 182 -14.92 17.97 9.94
N TYR A 183 -16.23 17.90 9.63
CA TYR A 183 -16.69 17.60 8.29
C TYR A 183 -16.20 18.65 7.28
N ILE A 184 -15.45 18.17 6.30
CA ILE A 184 -15.06 18.93 5.11
C ILE A 184 -15.84 18.33 3.94
N PRO A 185 -16.63 19.09 3.17
CA PRO A 185 -17.41 18.54 2.05
C PRO A 185 -16.56 17.77 1.04
N PHE A 186 -17.11 16.73 0.41
CA PHE A 186 -16.39 15.90 -0.56
C PHE A 186 -15.64 16.68 -1.65
N ALA A 187 -16.28 17.71 -2.21
CA ALA A 187 -15.67 18.54 -3.25
C ALA A 187 -14.38 19.20 -2.76
N GLU A 188 -14.41 19.77 -1.56
CA GLU A 188 -13.26 20.40 -0.92
C GLU A 188 -12.20 19.36 -0.52
N ARG A 189 -12.60 18.20 0.03
CA ARG A 189 -11.65 17.10 0.33
C ARG A 189 -10.91 16.65 -0.93
N ARG A 190 -11.62 16.52 -2.05
CA ARG A 190 -11.06 16.12 -3.34
C ARG A 190 -10.05 17.15 -3.86
N ASP A 191 -10.35 18.44 -3.72
CA ASP A 191 -9.43 19.49 -4.16
C ASP A 191 -8.22 19.61 -3.23
N ASN A 192 -8.42 19.46 -1.92
CA ASN A 192 -7.33 19.34 -0.95
C ASN A 192 -6.43 18.14 -1.25
N GLU A 193 -6.99 16.99 -1.62
CA GLU A 193 -6.23 15.80 -2.02
C GLU A 193 -5.42 16.06 -3.30
N LYS A 194 -5.98 16.74 -4.30
CA LYS A 194 -5.24 17.13 -5.51
C LYS A 194 -4.06 18.04 -5.18
N VAL A 195 -4.27 19.05 -4.33
CA VAL A 195 -3.22 19.97 -3.90
C VAL A 195 -2.12 19.23 -3.15
N LEU A 196 -2.48 18.36 -2.20
CA LEU A 196 -1.53 17.51 -1.48
C LEU A 196 -0.76 16.57 -2.40
N SER A 197 -1.43 15.98 -3.38
CA SER A 197 -0.81 15.10 -4.39
C SER A 197 0.22 15.86 -5.24
N ARG A 198 -0.10 17.08 -5.68
CA ARG A 198 0.83 17.97 -6.39
C ARG A 198 2.04 18.32 -5.52
N LYS A 199 1.82 18.75 -4.27
CA LYS A 199 2.91 19.04 -3.31
C LYS A 199 3.82 17.83 -3.09
N ARG A 200 3.26 16.63 -2.93
CA ARG A 200 4.04 15.38 -2.79
C ARG A 200 4.86 15.07 -4.04
N LEU A 201 4.29 15.29 -5.23
CA LEU A 201 5.00 15.07 -6.48
C LEU A 201 6.16 16.06 -6.66
N GLU A 202 5.94 17.33 -6.35
CA GLU A 202 6.98 18.37 -6.37
C GLU A 202 8.10 18.08 -5.37
N ALA A 203 7.75 17.72 -4.13
CA ALA A 203 8.72 17.33 -3.12
C ALA A 203 9.55 16.11 -3.58
N LYS A 204 8.91 15.11 -4.20
CA LYS A 204 9.60 13.95 -4.76
C LYS A 204 10.53 14.31 -5.92
N LYS A 205 10.13 15.25 -6.78
CA LYS A 205 10.98 15.76 -7.87
C LYS A 205 12.20 16.49 -7.32
N LYS A 206 12.00 17.42 -6.37
CA LYS A 206 13.08 18.15 -5.70
C LYS A 206 14.07 17.21 -4.98
N ALA A 207 13.56 16.21 -4.25
CA ALA A 207 14.39 15.22 -3.59
C ALA A 207 15.20 14.38 -4.59
N LYS A 208 14.60 14.02 -5.74
CA LYS A 208 15.31 13.29 -6.80
C LYS A 208 16.41 14.16 -7.43
N GLU A 209 16.12 15.43 -7.72
CA GLU A 209 17.09 16.37 -8.28
C GLU A 209 18.26 16.60 -7.32
N LEU A 210 17.98 16.79 -6.03
CA LEU A 210 19.01 16.92 -5.00
C LEU A 210 19.90 15.67 -4.93
N ALA A 211 19.29 14.47 -4.88
CA ALA A 211 20.05 13.23 -4.86
C ALA A 211 20.87 12.99 -6.14
N GLU A 212 20.44 13.53 -7.29
CA GLU A 212 21.19 13.47 -8.54
C GLU A 212 22.38 14.43 -8.52
N LYS A 213 22.22 15.65 -7.97
CA LYS A 213 23.32 16.60 -7.75
C LYS A 213 24.36 16.04 -6.78
N GLU A 214 23.94 15.52 -5.63
CA GLU A 214 24.85 14.88 -4.66
C GLU A 214 25.63 13.70 -5.28
N ARG A 215 24.97 12.88 -6.10
CA ARG A 215 25.65 11.78 -6.82
C ARG A 215 26.66 12.31 -7.84
N ALA A 216 26.34 13.38 -8.55
CA ALA A 216 27.24 14.01 -9.50
C ALA A 216 28.48 14.57 -8.79
N GLU A 217 28.30 15.26 -7.68
CA GLU A 217 29.39 15.81 -6.84
C GLU A 217 30.29 14.70 -6.30
N ILE A 218 29.73 13.61 -5.77
CA ILE A 218 30.50 12.44 -5.31
C ILE A 218 31.29 11.82 -6.48
N THR A 219 30.67 11.71 -7.65
CA THR A 219 31.33 11.14 -8.85
C THR A 219 32.49 12.04 -9.30
N GLU A 220 32.33 13.36 -9.23
CA GLU A 220 33.40 14.30 -9.55
C GLU A 220 34.51 14.27 -8.51
N ALA A 221 34.18 14.24 -7.21
CA ALA A 221 35.14 14.09 -6.13
C ALA A 221 35.96 12.79 -6.28
N GLU A 222 35.33 11.68 -6.69
CA GLU A 222 36.03 10.43 -6.98
C GLU A 222 37.02 10.57 -8.15
N ARG A 223 36.64 11.31 -9.21
CA ARG A 223 37.54 11.60 -10.33
C ARG A 223 38.74 12.44 -9.87
N ARG A 224 38.50 13.52 -9.12
CA ARG A 224 39.57 14.36 -8.54
C ARG A 224 40.48 13.57 -7.63
N TYR A 225 39.93 12.70 -6.79
CA TYR A 225 40.73 11.82 -5.93
C TYR A 225 41.63 10.87 -6.73
N LYS A 226 41.15 10.35 -7.87
CA LYS A 226 41.94 9.45 -8.73
C LYS A 226 43.11 10.16 -9.43
N THR A 227 43.02 11.47 -9.65
CA THR A 227 44.09 12.26 -10.28
C THR A 227 45.18 12.72 -9.32
N LEU A 228 44.96 12.62 -8.00
CA LEU A 228 45.96 12.98 -6.98
C LEU A 228 47.12 11.98 -6.92
N SER A 229 48.29 12.46 -6.53
CA SER A 229 49.47 11.62 -6.27
C SER A 229 49.25 10.70 -5.07
N ASP A 230 50.04 9.62 -4.95
CA ASP A 230 49.94 8.69 -3.82
C ASP A 230 50.17 9.37 -2.46
N ILE A 231 51.11 10.31 -2.41
CA ILE A 231 51.46 11.06 -1.20
C ILE A 231 50.27 11.94 -0.75
N GLU A 232 49.62 12.64 -1.68
CA GLU A 232 48.45 13.47 -1.39
C GLU A 232 47.25 12.62 -0.95
N ARG A 233 47.03 11.48 -1.60
CA ARG A 233 45.97 10.53 -1.24
C ARG A 233 46.15 9.98 0.17
N GLU A 234 47.39 9.65 0.56
CA GLU A 234 47.71 9.17 1.89
C GLU A 234 47.54 10.26 2.96
N SER A 235 48.00 11.49 2.67
CA SER A 235 47.80 12.66 3.54
C SER A 235 46.30 12.94 3.78
N LEU A 236 45.47 12.93 2.73
CA LEU A 236 44.02 13.10 2.86
C LEU A 236 43.37 11.99 3.68
N ARG A 237 43.78 10.73 3.51
CA ARG A 237 43.27 9.61 4.32
C ARG A 237 43.67 9.76 5.79
N ALA A 238 44.88 10.22 6.08
CA ALA A 238 45.34 10.47 7.44
C ALA A 238 44.51 11.58 8.11
N ARG A 239 44.31 12.71 7.42
CA ARG A 239 43.43 13.81 7.88
C ARG A 239 41.99 13.33 8.09
N ALA A 240 41.43 12.57 7.15
CA ALA A 240 40.09 12.00 7.28
C ALA A 240 39.94 11.10 8.51
N LYS A 241 40.92 10.23 8.80
CA LYS A 241 40.90 9.38 10.00
C LYS A 241 40.92 10.18 11.31
N GLN A 242 41.58 11.33 11.34
CA GLN A 242 41.62 12.19 12.53
C GLN A 242 40.24 12.81 12.82
N LEU A 243 39.48 13.16 11.78
CA LEU A 243 38.15 13.79 11.88
C LEU A 243 37.01 12.82 12.17
N ILE A 244 37.23 11.51 12.02
CA ILE A 244 36.21 10.47 12.26
C ILE A 244 36.34 9.94 13.71
N PRO A 245 35.21 9.62 14.40
CA PRO A 245 35.22 8.93 15.69
C PRO A 245 36.06 7.66 15.68
N VAL A 246 36.72 7.36 16.80
CA VAL A 246 37.73 6.28 16.90
C VAL A 246 37.14 4.93 16.50
N GLU A 247 35.88 4.68 16.83
CA GLU A 247 35.11 3.48 16.54
C GLU A 247 34.97 3.26 15.03
N LEU A 248 34.91 4.34 14.25
CA LEU A 248 34.67 4.31 12.81
C LEU A 248 35.96 4.34 11.96
N ARG A 249 37.13 4.57 12.57
CA ARG A 249 38.42 4.70 11.84
C ARG A 249 38.83 3.43 11.09
N ASN A 250 38.39 2.27 11.56
CA ASN A 250 38.67 0.97 10.94
C ASN A 250 37.69 0.64 9.80
N PHE A 251 36.62 1.40 9.63
CA PHE A 251 35.63 1.18 8.57
C PHE A 251 36.06 1.91 7.29
N LYS A 252 36.48 1.14 6.29
CA LYS A 252 36.94 1.65 4.98
C LYS A 252 35.98 2.67 4.37
N TYR A 253 34.67 2.40 4.41
CA TYR A 253 33.65 3.26 3.82
C TYR A 253 33.47 4.59 4.56
N ALA A 254 33.64 4.60 5.89
CA ALA A 254 33.55 5.83 6.68
C ALA A 254 34.73 6.76 6.36
N VAL A 255 35.95 6.20 6.31
CA VAL A 255 37.16 6.95 5.92
C VAL A 255 37.03 7.48 4.50
N GLN A 256 36.55 6.66 3.56
CA GLN A 256 36.37 7.07 2.17
C GLN A 256 35.32 8.18 2.03
N ALA A 257 34.19 8.08 2.73
CA ALA A 257 33.16 9.13 2.71
C ALA A 257 33.73 10.47 3.20
N LYS A 258 34.49 10.47 4.30
CA LYS A 258 35.12 11.70 4.82
C LYS A 258 36.20 12.26 3.91
N VAL A 259 36.96 11.40 3.22
CA VAL A 259 37.91 11.84 2.18
C VAL A 259 37.18 12.60 1.06
N PHE A 260 36.04 12.09 0.60
CA PHE A 260 35.27 12.79 -0.44
C PHE A 260 34.66 14.10 0.07
N GLU A 261 34.18 14.12 1.32
CA GLU A 261 33.73 15.35 1.97
C GLU A 261 34.83 16.42 2.01
N LEU A 262 36.07 16.06 2.40
CA LEU A 262 37.23 16.97 2.40
C LEU A 262 37.63 17.47 1.00
N ILE A 263 37.30 16.73 -0.06
CA ILE A 263 37.56 17.15 -1.45
C ILE A 263 36.48 18.08 -1.97
N ILE A 264 35.22 17.87 -1.55
CA ILE A 264 34.09 18.72 -1.89
C ILE A 264 34.18 20.04 -1.12
N GLU A 265 34.57 20.01 0.15
CA GLU A 265 34.64 21.16 1.05
C GLU A 265 36.06 21.35 1.62
N PRO A 266 37.03 21.84 0.83
CA PRO A 266 38.44 21.91 1.24
C PRO A 266 38.75 22.89 2.37
N ASN A 267 37.83 23.81 2.68
CA ASN A 267 38.02 24.93 3.61
C ASN A 267 37.44 24.68 5.02
N GLN A 268 36.96 23.47 5.33
CA GLN A 268 36.56 23.08 6.69
C GLN A 268 37.68 22.34 7.44
#